data_AF-A0A2V6LJP6-F1
#
_entry.id   AF-A0A2V6LJP6-F1
#
_cell.length_a   1.000
_cell.length_b   1.000
_cell.length_c   1.000
_cell.angle_alpha   90.00
_cell.angle_beta   90.00
_cell.angle_gamma   90.00
#
_symmetry.space_group_name_H-M   'P 1'
#
loop_
_entity.id
_entity.type
_entity.pdbx_description
1 polymer ?
#
loop_
_entity_poly.entity_id
_entity_poly.type
_entity_poly.pdbx_seq_one_letter_code
_entity_poly.pdbx_strand_id
1 'polypeptide(L)'
;MLKDFLEGKPLRHPLHPLLVHFPIGLFILSLLLDLASFAFRSTPDLVRDAFYAMLLGIIMALIAAVPGFVDYTDIRGDHPGRRTATAHLTLNLIVVGLYGINLGVRSSSLNELQTPIGPLVLSLIGIVLLSASGYLGGRLVYAEGISVGRHKRRTPTPVQTLHFTARENGEFAFVPIPEAERLGEKETLRMQINGEVITIAKIDNQLYAFQEFCTHRFGPLSEGDLEGFNVQCPWHNSGFDVRTGKVTHGPAKVDLKTFKVETRDGKICIAVPRATEKS
;
A
#
# COMPACT_ATOMS: atom_id res chain seq x y z
N MET A 1 18.56 7.29 9.86
CA MET A 1 18.18 8.50 10.63
C MET A 1 17.10 9.32 9.92
N LEU A 2 17.36 9.97 8.78
CA LEU A 2 16.32 10.79 8.09
C LEU A 2 15.15 9.95 7.57
N LYS A 3 15.44 8.81 6.92
CA LYS A 3 14.40 7.89 6.43
C LYS A 3 13.52 7.37 7.58
N ASP A 4 14.14 6.92 8.67
CA ASP A 4 13.43 6.45 9.87
C ASP A 4 12.52 7.52 10.47
N PHE A 5 12.97 8.78 10.46
CA PHE A 5 12.16 9.92 10.91
C PHE A 5 10.97 10.17 9.98
N LEU A 6 11.18 10.23 8.67
CA LEU A 6 10.11 10.43 7.67
C LEU A 6 9.08 9.31 7.68
N GLU A 7 9.53 8.08 7.95
CA GLU A 7 8.68 6.93 8.20
C GLU A 7 7.89 7.04 9.52
N GLY A 8 8.25 7.96 10.42
CA GLY A 8 7.62 8.13 11.73
C GLY A 8 8.06 7.14 12.81
N LYS A 9 9.17 6.42 12.62
CA LYS A 9 9.69 5.44 13.60
C LYS A 9 9.92 6.04 15.00
N PRO A 10 10.46 7.26 15.17
CA PRO A 10 10.64 7.87 16.49
C PRO A 10 9.32 8.11 17.23
N LEU A 11 8.26 8.43 16.49
CA LEU A 11 6.92 8.71 17.02
C LEU A 11 6.07 7.46 17.18
N ARG A 12 6.53 6.30 16.67
CA ARG A 12 5.77 5.04 16.56
C ARG A 12 4.47 5.15 15.75
N HIS A 13 4.30 6.23 14.99
CA HIS A 13 3.13 6.51 14.17
C HIS A 13 3.57 7.03 12.80
N PRO A 14 2.92 6.63 11.70
CA PRO A 14 3.31 7.05 10.35
C PRO A 14 3.03 8.56 10.15
N LEU A 15 4.02 9.29 9.62
CA LEU A 15 3.90 10.74 9.42
C LEU A 15 2.99 11.10 8.24
N HIS A 16 2.98 10.31 7.17
CA HIS A 16 2.18 10.63 5.99
C HIS A 16 0.67 10.68 6.31
N PRO A 17 0.04 9.66 6.94
CA PRO A 17 -1.37 9.72 7.33
C PRO A 17 -1.70 10.85 8.30
N LEU A 18 -0.74 11.29 9.14
CA LEU A 18 -0.94 12.47 9.99
C LEU A 18 -1.03 13.74 9.15
N LEU A 19 -0.05 13.96 8.27
CA LEU A 19 0.11 15.21 7.53
C LEU A 19 -0.95 15.45 6.45
N VAL A 20 -1.56 14.40 5.89
CA VAL A 20 -2.57 14.55 4.82
C VAL A 20 -3.86 15.26 5.28
N HIS A 21 -4.15 15.35 6.58
CA HIS A 21 -5.34 16.05 7.07
C HIS A 21 -5.28 17.56 6.81
N PHE A 22 -4.08 18.16 6.87
CA PHE A 22 -3.88 19.59 6.64
C PHE A 22 -4.26 20.01 5.21
N PRO A 23 -3.68 19.44 4.13
CA PRO A 23 -4.05 19.83 2.78
C PRO A 23 -5.51 19.53 2.47
N ILE A 24 -6.07 18.40 2.96
CA ILE A 24 -7.49 18.08 2.76
C ILE A 24 -8.38 19.16 3.37
N GLY A 25 -8.16 19.52 4.63
CA GLY A 25 -8.93 20.55 5.30
C GLY A 25 -8.81 21.92 4.64
N LEU A 26 -7.60 22.29 4.21
CA LEU A 26 -7.32 23.58 3.58
C LEU A 26 -7.91 23.70 2.17
N PHE A 27 -7.91 22.63 1.36
CA PHE A 27 -8.58 22.64 0.06
C PHE A 27 -10.10 22.71 0.19
N ILE A 28 -10.69 22.00 1.16
CA ILE A 28 -12.11 22.09 1.47
C ILE A 28 -12.46 23.51 1.95
N LEU A 29 -11.67 24.07 2.87
CA LEU A 29 -11.86 25.44 3.36
C LEU A 29 -11.81 26.46 2.21
N SER A 30 -10.84 26.33 1.30
CA SER A 30 -10.74 27.18 0.11
C SER A 30 -12.03 27.15 -0.72
N LEU A 31 -12.59 25.96 -0.99
CA LEU A 31 -13.86 25.84 -1.70
C LEU A 31 -15.03 26.44 -0.91
N LEU A 32 -15.09 26.26 0.40
CA LEU A 32 -16.14 26.84 1.23
C LEU A 32 -16.09 28.38 1.21
N LEU A 33 -14.90 28.96 1.22
CA LEU A 33 -14.71 30.41 1.10
C LEU A 33 -15.11 30.92 -0.30
N ASP A 34 -14.83 30.14 -1.36
CA ASP A 34 -15.32 30.46 -2.70
C ASP A 34 -16.85 30.53 -2.75
N LEU A 35 -17.52 29.51 -2.20
CA LEU A 35 -18.98 29.47 -2.13
C LEU A 35 -19.54 30.60 -1.25
N ALA A 36 -18.87 30.91 -0.14
CA ALA A 36 -19.22 32.01 0.73
C ALA A 36 -19.15 33.37 0.01
N SER A 37 -18.21 33.56 -0.94
CA SER A 37 -18.11 34.80 -1.71
C SER A 37 -19.39 35.12 -2.51
N PHE A 38 -20.16 34.09 -2.92
CA PHE A 38 -21.45 34.28 -3.59
C PHE A 38 -22.59 34.58 -2.62
N ALA A 39 -22.58 33.93 -1.45
CA ALA A 39 -23.65 34.04 -0.44
C ALA A 39 -23.53 35.32 0.40
N PHE A 40 -22.32 35.78 0.69
CA PHE A 40 -22.03 36.86 1.63
C PHE A 40 -21.19 37.96 0.98
N ARG A 41 -21.75 38.60 -0.05
CA ARG A 41 -21.07 39.65 -0.85
C ARG A 41 -20.59 40.87 -0.06
N SER A 42 -21.15 41.10 1.13
CA SER A 42 -20.77 42.18 2.02
C SER A 42 -19.52 41.87 2.85
N THR A 43 -19.10 40.60 2.92
CA THR A 43 -17.91 40.19 3.65
C THR A 43 -16.68 40.43 2.77
N PRO A 44 -15.73 41.29 3.19
CA PRO A 44 -14.55 41.56 2.41
C PRO A 44 -13.60 40.35 2.37
N ASP A 45 -12.68 40.36 1.40
CA ASP A 45 -11.51 39.49 1.31
C ASP A 45 -11.74 37.96 1.19
N LEU A 46 -12.97 37.46 1.07
CA LEU A 46 -13.25 36.02 0.96
C LEU A 46 -12.49 35.32 -0.19
N VAL A 47 -12.33 35.99 -1.35
CA VAL A 47 -11.56 35.47 -2.49
C VAL A 47 -10.07 35.35 -2.15
N ARG A 48 -9.54 36.32 -1.40
CA ARG A 48 -8.15 36.34 -0.94
C ARG A 48 -7.90 35.30 0.14
N ASP A 49 -8.85 35.12 1.06
CA ASP A 49 -8.79 34.07 2.08
C ASP A 49 -8.82 32.68 1.43
N ALA A 50 -9.69 32.47 0.43
CA ALA A 50 -9.75 31.23 -0.34
C ALA A 50 -8.41 30.95 -1.05
N PHE A 51 -7.76 31.99 -1.57
CA PHE A 51 -6.44 31.89 -2.20
C PHE A 51 -5.35 31.48 -1.21
N TYR A 52 -5.27 32.09 -0.02
CA TYR A 52 -4.25 31.74 0.97
C TYR A 52 -4.49 30.38 1.60
N ALA A 53 -5.75 29.99 1.83
CA ALA A 53 -6.10 28.64 2.25
C ALA A 53 -5.61 27.61 1.20
N MET A 54 -5.84 27.87 -0.09
CA MET A 54 -5.36 27.03 -1.19
C MET A 54 -3.83 26.95 -1.23
N LEU A 55 -3.13 28.09 -1.13
CA LEU A 55 -1.67 28.15 -1.13
C LEU A 55 -1.09 27.32 0.02
N LEU A 56 -1.61 27.51 1.24
CA LEU A 56 -1.18 26.74 2.39
C LEU A 56 -1.50 25.25 2.21
N GLY A 57 -2.63 24.93 1.59
CA GLY A 57 -3.00 23.57 1.22
C GLY A 57 -1.97 22.92 0.28
N ILE A 58 -1.51 23.63 -0.75
CA ILE A 58 -0.45 23.16 -1.66
C ILE A 58 0.86 22.92 -0.90
N ILE A 59 1.28 23.87 -0.05
CA ILE A 59 2.51 23.75 0.75
C ILE A 59 2.44 22.50 1.65
N MET A 60 1.32 22.31 2.35
CA MET A 60 1.12 21.15 3.21
C MET A 60 1.01 19.84 2.43
N ALA A 61 0.45 19.86 1.22
CA ALA A 61 0.41 18.70 0.33
C ALA A 61 1.83 18.28 -0.11
N LEU A 62 2.68 19.25 -0.46
CA LEU A 62 4.08 18.99 -0.81
C LEU A 62 4.87 18.44 0.40
N ILE A 63 4.65 18.98 1.59
CA ILE A 63 5.25 18.45 2.83
C ILE A 63 4.78 17.00 3.09
N ALA A 64 3.48 16.71 2.93
CA ALA A 64 2.93 15.37 3.11
C ALA A 64 3.40 14.38 2.02
N ALA A 65 3.71 14.86 0.82
CA ALA A 65 4.20 14.04 -0.29
C ALA A 65 5.58 13.43 -0.02
N VAL A 66 6.43 14.10 0.77
CA VAL A 66 7.77 13.58 1.11
C VAL A 66 7.72 12.25 1.87
N PRO A 67 7.07 12.15 3.05
CA PRO A 67 6.93 10.86 3.74
C PRO A 67 6.07 9.87 2.95
N GLY A 68 5.08 10.35 2.19
CA GLY A 68 4.27 9.49 1.32
C GLY A 68 5.10 8.82 0.21
N PHE A 69 6.08 9.52 -0.36
CA PHE A 69 7.00 8.97 -1.33
C PHE A 69 7.97 7.98 -0.70
N VAL A 70 8.47 8.25 0.51
CA VAL A 70 9.29 7.29 1.28
C VAL A 70 8.50 6.00 1.52
N ASP A 71 7.27 6.11 2.02
CA ASP A 71 6.37 4.97 2.22
C ASP A 71 6.14 4.21 0.91
N TYR A 72 5.95 4.91 -0.22
CA TYR A 72 5.83 4.30 -1.53
C TYR A 72 7.09 3.52 -1.93
N THR A 73 8.30 4.03 -1.68
CA THR A 73 9.53 3.30 -2.04
C THR A 73 9.73 2.01 -1.25
N ASP A 74 9.12 1.89 -0.07
CA ASP A 74 9.20 0.69 0.76
C ASP A 74 8.19 -0.41 0.33
N ILE A 75 7.19 -0.07 -0.49
CA ILE A 75 6.24 -1.06 -1.00
C ILE A 75 6.95 -1.93 -2.04
N ARG A 76 7.10 -3.23 -1.75
CA ARG A 76 7.67 -4.20 -2.70
C ARG A 76 6.87 -4.22 -4.02
N GLY A 77 7.56 -4.43 -5.13
CA GLY A 77 6.94 -4.42 -6.47
C GLY A 77 5.89 -5.51 -6.69
N ASP A 78 6.01 -6.63 -5.96
CA ASP A 78 5.09 -7.78 -5.98
C ASP A 78 3.94 -7.66 -4.96
N HIS A 79 3.89 -6.58 -4.18
CA HIS A 79 2.80 -6.34 -3.24
C HIS A 79 1.50 -6.00 -4.00
N PRO A 80 0.36 -6.61 -3.67
CA PRO A 80 -0.91 -6.37 -4.39
C PRO A 80 -1.34 -4.90 -4.34
N GLY A 81 -0.99 -4.20 -3.26
CA GLY A 81 -1.26 -2.78 -3.08
C GLY A 81 -0.40 -1.81 -3.90
N ARG A 82 0.65 -2.28 -4.57
CA ARG A 82 1.58 -1.42 -5.33
C ARG A 82 0.84 -0.61 -6.41
N ARG A 83 -0.09 -1.24 -7.13
CA ARG A 83 -0.87 -0.58 -8.18
C ARG A 83 -1.80 0.50 -7.61
N THR A 84 -2.47 0.20 -6.50
CA THR A 84 -3.32 1.18 -5.78
C THR A 84 -2.48 2.37 -5.30
N ALA A 85 -1.26 2.11 -4.81
CA ALA A 85 -0.36 3.16 -4.32
C ALA A 85 0.14 4.06 -5.45
N THR A 86 0.50 3.49 -6.61
CA THR A 86 0.86 4.28 -7.80
C THR A 86 -0.32 5.14 -8.27
N ALA A 87 -1.53 4.57 -8.35
CA ALA A 87 -2.72 5.32 -8.76
C ALA A 87 -3.04 6.48 -7.79
N HIS A 88 -2.95 6.24 -6.48
CA HIS A 88 -3.11 7.27 -5.45
C HIS A 88 -2.05 8.38 -5.58
N LEU A 89 -0.77 8.02 -5.74
CA LEU A 89 0.31 8.97 -5.96
C LEU A 89 0.05 9.85 -7.19
N THR A 90 -0.24 9.23 -8.34
CA THR A 90 -0.52 9.95 -9.59
C THR A 90 -1.71 10.90 -9.44
N LEU A 91 -2.80 10.45 -8.81
CA LEU A 91 -3.99 11.27 -8.62
C LEU A 91 -3.71 12.49 -7.73
N ASN A 92 -2.93 12.35 -6.66
CA ASN A 92 -2.55 13.49 -5.82
C ASN A 92 -1.61 14.47 -6.54
N LEU A 93 -0.71 14.00 -7.41
CA LEU A 93 0.11 14.90 -8.23
C LEU A 93 -0.76 15.71 -9.21
N ILE A 94 -1.79 15.09 -9.79
CA ILE A 94 -2.78 15.78 -10.62
C ILE A 94 -3.53 16.83 -9.80
N VAL A 95 -3.99 16.48 -8.58
CA VAL A 95 -4.68 17.43 -7.68
C VAL A 95 -3.79 18.62 -7.34
N VAL A 96 -2.53 18.40 -6.94
CA VAL A 96 -1.58 19.48 -6.63
C VAL A 96 -1.32 20.36 -7.85
N GLY A 97 -1.11 19.77 -9.03
CA GLY A 97 -0.94 20.51 -10.29
C GLY A 97 -2.17 21.34 -10.65
N LEU A 98 -3.37 20.78 -10.51
CA LEU A 98 -4.64 21.46 -10.74
C LEU A 98 -4.81 22.66 -9.81
N TYR A 99 -4.55 22.49 -8.51
CA TYR A 99 -4.61 23.59 -7.56
C TYR A 99 -3.50 24.63 -7.79
N GLY A 100 -2.32 24.24 -8.28
CA GLY A 100 -1.28 25.17 -8.72
C GLY A 100 -1.71 26.04 -9.91
N ILE A 101 -2.37 25.44 -10.91
CA ILE A 101 -2.95 26.18 -12.03
C ILE A 101 -4.06 27.12 -11.53
N ASN A 102 -4.95 26.61 -10.67
CA ASN A 102 -6.03 27.38 -10.08
C ASN A 102 -5.50 28.60 -9.30
N LEU A 103 -4.46 28.41 -8.50
CA LEU A 103 -3.76 29.47 -7.78
C LEU A 103 -3.19 30.53 -8.76
N GLY A 104 -2.56 30.09 -9.85
CA GLY A 104 -2.06 30.98 -10.90
C GLY A 104 -3.17 31.83 -11.53
N VAL A 105 -4.30 31.22 -11.90
CA VAL A 105 -5.46 31.94 -12.46
C VAL A 105 -6.05 32.93 -11.45
N ARG A 106 -6.12 32.57 -10.17
CA ARG A 106 -6.66 33.43 -9.10
C ARG A 106 -5.78 34.63 -8.75
N SER A 107 -4.48 34.57 -9.04
CA SER A 107 -3.53 35.62 -8.65
C SER A 107 -3.87 37.01 -9.21
N SER A 108 -4.59 37.08 -10.34
CA SER A 108 -5.08 38.32 -10.94
C SER A 108 -6.45 38.78 -10.43
N SER A 109 -7.17 37.93 -9.68
CA SER A 109 -8.56 38.15 -9.24
C SER A 109 -8.69 38.34 -7.73
N LEU A 110 -7.59 38.61 -7.02
CA LEU A 110 -7.56 38.66 -5.55
C LEU A 110 -8.39 39.79 -4.93
N ASN A 111 -8.71 40.82 -5.71
CA ASN A 111 -9.48 41.98 -5.26
C ASN A 111 -10.94 41.94 -5.74
N GLU A 112 -11.35 40.86 -6.42
CA GLU A 112 -12.73 40.65 -6.82
C GLU A 112 -13.61 40.34 -5.61
N LEU A 113 -14.86 40.78 -5.66
CA LEU A 113 -15.84 40.50 -4.60
C LEU A 113 -16.33 39.04 -4.61
N GLN A 114 -16.20 38.35 -5.75
CA GLN A 114 -16.69 36.99 -5.96
C GLN A 114 -15.65 36.16 -6.68
N THR A 115 -15.55 34.88 -6.33
CA THR A 115 -14.67 33.94 -7.04
C THR A 115 -15.14 33.78 -8.48
N PRO A 116 -14.29 33.97 -9.50
CA PRO A 116 -14.69 33.75 -10.88
C PRO A 116 -15.08 32.28 -11.14
N ILE A 117 -16.01 32.04 -12.07
CA ILE A 117 -16.58 30.71 -12.32
C ILE A 117 -15.51 29.69 -12.71
N GLY A 118 -14.50 30.07 -13.50
CA GLY A 118 -13.41 29.18 -13.91
C GLY A 118 -12.63 28.58 -12.72
N PRO A 119 -12.00 29.40 -11.87
CA PRO A 119 -11.39 28.98 -10.60
C PRO A 119 -12.30 28.17 -9.67
N LEU A 120 -13.60 28.47 -9.63
CA LEU A 120 -14.57 27.70 -8.84
C LEU A 120 -14.73 26.28 -9.41
N VAL A 121 -14.90 26.14 -10.73
CA VAL A 121 -15.00 24.84 -11.41
C VAL A 121 -13.73 24.01 -11.20
N LEU A 122 -12.55 24.63 -11.29
CA LEU A 122 -11.28 23.96 -10.99
C LEU A 122 -11.22 23.46 -9.55
N SER A 123 -11.68 24.24 -8.57
CA SER A 123 -11.77 23.80 -7.17
C SER A 123 -12.71 22.61 -6.99
N LEU A 124 -13.88 22.62 -7.64
CA LEU A 124 -14.84 21.51 -7.59
C LEU A 124 -14.27 20.22 -8.17
N ILE A 125 -13.64 20.29 -9.35
CA ILE A 125 -12.95 19.15 -9.97
C ILE A 125 -11.85 18.64 -9.03
N GLY A 126 -11.08 19.56 -8.43
CA GLY A 126 -10.03 19.24 -7.46
C GLY A 126 -10.56 18.45 -6.26
N ILE A 127 -11.70 18.87 -5.67
CA ILE A 127 -12.32 18.17 -4.54
C ILE A 127 -12.84 16.78 -4.95
N VAL A 128 -13.39 16.61 -6.15
CA VAL A 128 -13.81 15.29 -6.65
C VAL A 128 -12.61 14.35 -6.79
N LEU A 129 -11.52 14.81 -7.42
CA LEU A 129 -10.30 14.02 -7.57
C LEU A 129 -9.64 13.72 -6.22
N LEU A 130 -9.60 14.70 -5.31
CA LEU A 130 -9.10 14.53 -3.95
C LEU A 130 -9.92 13.49 -3.18
N SER A 131 -11.25 13.48 -3.34
CA SER A 131 -12.14 12.50 -2.71
C SER A 131 -11.89 11.08 -3.24
N ALA A 132 -11.75 10.93 -4.56
CA ALA A 132 -11.37 9.66 -5.18
C ALA A 132 -9.99 9.18 -4.69
N SER A 133 -9.02 10.09 -4.57
CA SER A 133 -7.70 9.81 -4.02
C SER A 133 -7.76 9.38 -2.56
N GLY A 134 -8.57 10.06 -1.74
CA GLY A 134 -8.81 9.75 -0.34
C GLY A 134 -9.39 8.35 -0.14
N TYR A 135 -10.31 7.92 -1.02
CA TYR A 135 -10.81 6.55 -1.03
C TYR A 135 -9.70 5.52 -1.29
N LEU A 136 -8.83 5.77 -2.28
CA LEU A 136 -7.66 4.91 -2.54
C LEU A 136 -6.71 4.88 -1.34
N GLY A 137 -6.41 6.03 -0.73
CA GLY A 137 -5.59 6.12 0.48
C GLY A 137 -6.17 5.33 1.65
N GLY A 138 -7.49 5.41 1.85
CA GLY A 138 -8.19 4.59 2.84
C GLY A 138 -8.05 3.10 2.55
N ARG A 139 -8.18 2.67 1.29
CA ARG A 139 -7.94 1.26 0.90
C ARG A 139 -6.51 0.81 1.17
N LEU A 140 -5.50 1.64 0.88
CA LEU A 140 -4.09 1.34 1.18
C LEU A 140 -3.88 1.03 2.66
N VAL A 141 -4.48 1.82 3.54
CA VAL A 141 -4.32 1.67 5.01
C VAL A 141 -5.18 0.53 5.56
N TYR A 142 -6.47 0.50 5.22
CA TYR A 142 -7.44 -0.39 5.88
C TYR A 142 -7.52 -1.78 5.24
N ALA A 143 -7.36 -1.89 3.92
CA ALA A 143 -7.43 -3.17 3.22
C ALA A 143 -6.04 -3.76 2.96
N GLU A 144 -5.08 -2.93 2.57
CA GLU A 144 -3.75 -3.38 2.12
C GLU A 144 -2.67 -3.25 3.20
N GLY A 145 -2.98 -2.61 4.33
CA GLY A 145 -2.11 -2.51 5.51
C GLY A 145 -0.80 -1.73 5.31
N ILE A 146 -0.69 -0.94 4.23
CA ILE A 146 0.48 -0.11 3.93
C ILE A 146 0.66 0.95 5.04
N SER A 147 1.88 1.08 5.56
CA SER A 147 2.29 2.08 6.58
C SER A 147 1.70 1.89 8.01
N VAL A 148 0.88 0.84 8.25
CA VAL A 148 0.31 0.52 9.59
C VAL A 148 0.79 -0.82 10.19
N GLY A 149 1.36 -1.73 9.40
CA GLY A 149 1.97 -2.97 9.90
C GLY A 149 3.42 -2.76 10.36
N ARG A 150 3.66 -2.50 11.65
CA ARG A 150 5.02 -2.48 12.22
C ARG A 150 5.06 -3.17 13.57
N HIS A 151 5.30 -4.48 13.61
CA HIS A 151 5.78 -5.14 14.83
C HIS A 151 7.21 -5.68 14.62
N LYS A 152 7.90 -5.83 15.76
CA LYS A 152 9.34 -6.05 15.93
C LYS A 152 9.84 -7.24 15.10
N ARG A 153 10.86 -6.99 14.27
CA ARG A 153 11.62 -7.98 13.50
C ARG A 153 12.36 -8.94 14.44
N ARG A 154 12.21 -10.25 14.24
CA ARG A 154 13.07 -11.28 14.87
C ARG A 154 13.78 -12.16 13.83
N THR A 155 13.17 -12.40 12.67
CA THR A 155 13.71 -13.24 11.61
C THR A 155 14.35 -12.45 10.45
N PRO A 156 15.42 -12.97 9.82
CA PRO A 156 15.97 -12.40 8.59
C PRO A 156 14.95 -12.49 7.44
N THR A 157 14.63 -11.36 6.83
CA THR A 157 13.75 -11.29 5.65
C THR A 157 14.43 -11.90 4.43
N PRO A 158 13.74 -12.70 3.60
CA PRO A 158 14.24 -13.07 2.28
C PRO A 158 14.46 -11.81 1.43
N VAL A 159 15.72 -11.52 1.11
CA VAL A 159 16.14 -10.28 0.44
C VAL A 159 15.65 -10.22 -1.02
N GLN A 160 15.37 -11.37 -1.63
CA GLN A 160 14.96 -11.48 -3.03
C GLN A 160 13.74 -12.38 -3.18
N THR A 161 12.78 -11.97 -4.02
CA THR A 161 11.74 -12.86 -4.53
C THR A 161 12.35 -13.61 -5.73
N LEU A 162 12.46 -14.94 -5.65
CA LEU A 162 12.88 -15.74 -6.80
C LEU A 162 11.73 -15.87 -7.81
N HIS A 163 12.00 -15.74 -9.11
CA HIS A 163 10.97 -15.77 -10.14
C HIS A 163 11.05 -17.05 -10.97
N PHE A 164 9.92 -17.77 -11.08
CA PHE A 164 9.81 -18.98 -11.87
C PHE A 164 8.61 -18.91 -12.83
N THR A 165 8.70 -19.65 -13.94
CA THR A 165 7.60 -19.84 -14.89
C THR A 165 7.28 -21.32 -15.03
N ALA A 166 6.00 -21.67 -15.02
CA ALA A 166 5.56 -23.05 -15.19
C ALA A 166 5.17 -23.30 -16.66
N ARG A 167 5.78 -24.31 -17.32
CA ARG A 167 5.61 -24.58 -18.77
C ARG A 167 5.12 -26.00 -19.12
N GLU A 168 4.60 -26.76 -18.15
CA GLU A 168 4.20 -28.17 -18.38
C GLU A 168 2.73 -28.37 -18.79
N ASN A 169 2.45 -29.52 -19.43
CA ASN A 169 1.11 -29.97 -19.80
C ASN A 169 0.42 -30.69 -18.63
N GLY A 170 -0.73 -30.17 -18.19
CA GLY A 170 -1.53 -30.71 -17.08
C GLY A 170 -2.40 -29.65 -16.41
N GLU A 171 -3.24 -30.05 -15.44
CA GLU A 171 -4.03 -29.13 -14.59
C GLU A 171 -3.13 -28.36 -13.60
N PHE A 172 -2.07 -29.02 -13.13
CA PHE A 172 -1.01 -28.45 -12.29
C PHE A 172 0.32 -28.52 -13.02
N ALA A 173 1.17 -27.53 -12.79
CA ALA A 173 2.56 -27.55 -13.23
C ALA A 173 3.48 -27.70 -12.01
N PHE A 174 4.50 -28.56 -12.13
CA PHE A 174 5.48 -28.81 -11.08
C PHE A 174 6.74 -28.00 -11.36
N VAL A 175 7.00 -27.00 -10.52
CA VAL A 175 8.11 -26.08 -10.72
C VAL A 175 9.26 -26.45 -9.78
N PRO A 176 10.45 -26.82 -10.31
CA PRO A 176 11.59 -27.16 -9.48
C PRO A 176 12.16 -25.92 -8.78
N ILE A 177 12.44 -26.03 -7.49
CA ILE A 177 12.98 -24.96 -6.63
C ILE A 177 14.27 -25.44 -5.96
N PRO A 178 15.41 -25.41 -6.67
CA PRO A 178 16.70 -25.87 -6.12
C PRO A 178 17.12 -25.14 -4.84
N GLU A 179 16.75 -23.87 -4.71
CA GLU A 179 17.07 -23.05 -3.55
C GLU A 179 16.40 -23.54 -2.26
N ALA A 180 15.30 -24.30 -2.38
CA ALA A 180 14.61 -24.87 -1.24
C ALA A 180 15.44 -25.97 -0.53
N GLU A 181 16.39 -26.61 -1.23
CA GLU A 181 17.28 -27.62 -0.65
C GLU A 181 18.22 -27.01 0.40
N ARG A 182 18.52 -25.72 0.27
CA ARG A 182 19.47 -25.00 1.11
C ARG A 182 18.83 -24.40 2.37
N LEU A 183 17.50 -24.47 2.48
CA LEU A 183 16.79 -23.95 3.64
C LEU A 183 17.25 -24.66 4.93
N GLY A 184 17.69 -23.87 5.89
CA GLY A 184 17.86 -24.27 7.28
C GLY A 184 16.53 -24.42 8.00
N GLU A 185 16.57 -25.02 9.19
CA GLU A 185 15.37 -25.19 10.02
C GLU A 185 14.77 -23.82 10.41
N LYS A 186 13.46 -23.67 10.24
CA LYS A 186 12.68 -22.42 10.42
C LYS A 186 13.12 -21.26 9.53
N GLU A 187 13.90 -21.51 8.49
CA GLU A 187 14.14 -20.51 7.45
C GLU A 187 12.98 -20.48 6.45
N THR A 188 12.83 -19.33 5.80
CA THR A 188 11.82 -19.12 4.77
C THR A 188 12.47 -18.72 3.45
N LEU A 189 11.86 -19.15 2.35
CA LEU A 189 12.22 -18.76 0.99
C LEU A 189 10.99 -18.16 0.33
N ARG A 190 11.14 -16.96 -0.25
CA ARG A 190 10.06 -16.29 -0.97
C ARG A 190 10.27 -16.38 -2.48
N MET A 191 9.20 -16.70 -3.20
CA MET A 191 9.23 -16.81 -4.66
C MET A 191 7.95 -16.33 -5.29
N GLN A 192 7.99 -16.11 -6.61
CA GLN A 192 6.85 -15.83 -7.44
C GLN A 192 6.79 -16.84 -8.59
N ILE A 193 5.65 -17.52 -8.71
CA ILE A 193 5.38 -18.49 -9.76
C ILE A 193 4.08 -18.07 -10.46
N ASN A 194 4.13 -17.81 -11.77
CA ASN A 194 2.95 -17.42 -12.56
C ASN A 194 2.16 -16.23 -11.96
N GLY A 195 2.83 -15.31 -11.27
CA GLY A 195 2.22 -14.15 -10.62
C GLY A 195 1.78 -14.38 -9.17
N GLU A 196 1.72 -15.62 -8.69
CA GLU A 196 1.45 -15.94 -7.28
C GLU A 196 2.73 -15.83 -6.45
N VAL A 197 2.67 -15.09 -5.34
CA VAL A 197 3.80 -14.96 -4.40
C VAL A 197 3.64 -16.01 -3.30
N ILE A 198 4.64 -16.85 -3.14
CA ILE A 198 4.63 -18.07 -2.32
C ILE A 198 5.81 -18.03 -1.35
N THR A 199 5.58 -18.47 -0.11
CA THR A 199 6.62 -18.78 0.87
C THR A 199 6.82 -20.29 0.95
N ILE A 200 8.07 -20.75 0.93
CA ILE A 200 8.45 -22.07 1.46
C ILE A 200 9.03 -21.87 2.85
N ALA A 201 8.64 -22.70 3.80
CA ALA A 201 9.28 -22.81 5.11
C ALA A 201 9.77 -24.24 5.35
N LYS A 202 10.88 -24.40 6.06
CA LYS A 202 11.34 -25.69 6.55
C LYS A 202 11.01 -25.86 8.04
N ILE A 203 10.25 -26.88 8.37
CA ILE A 203 9.82 -27.21 9.74
C ILE A 203 9.96 -28.71 9.95
N ASP A 204 10.65 -29.12 11.01
CA ASP A 204 10.95 -30.52 11.34
C ASP A 204 11.56 -31.27 10.14
N ASN A 205 12.50 -30.61 9.45
CA ASN A 205 13.16 -31.12 8.25
C ASN A 205 12.22 -31.44 7.06
N GLN A 206 10.97 -30.95 7.09
CA GLN A 206 10.02 -31.02 5.97
C GLN A 206 9.73 -29.63 5.43
N LEU A 207 9.41 -29.55 4.13
CA LEU A 207 9.13 -28.30 3.45
C LEU A 207 7.62 -28.10 3.27
N TYR A 208 7.18 -26.89 3.57
CA TYR A 208 5.79 -26.47 3.44
C TYR A 208 5.71 -25.22 2.59
N ALA A 209 4.79 -25.18 1.64
CA ALA A 209 4.59 -24.03 0.77
C ALA A 209 3.18 -23.44 0.96
N PHE A 210 3.09 -22.13 1.11
CA PHE A 210 1.85 -21.39 1.35
C PHE A 210 1.92 -19.99 0.72
N GLN A 211 0.77 -19.35 0.52
CA GLN A 211 0.73 -17.99 -0.01
C GLN A 211 1.53 -17.04 0.89
N GLU A 212 2.26 -16.09 0.29
CA GLU A 212 3.13 -15.19 1.04
C GLU A 212 2.36 -14.21 1.91
N PHE A 213 1.24 -13.70 1.41
CA PHE A 213 0.56 -12.58 2.04
C PHE A 213 -0.56 -13.07 2.95
N CYS A 214 -0.49 -12.68 4.23
CA CYS A 214 -1.50 -12.93 5.24
C CYS A 214 -2.88 -12.46 4.79
N THR A 215 -3.91 -13.28 4.98
CA THR A 215 -5.29 -12.99 4.56
C THR A 215 -5.96 -11.84 5.31
N HIS A 216 -5.40 -11.38 6.42
CA HIS A 216 -5.95 -10.24 7.17
C HIS A 216 -5.71 -8.91 6.44
N ARG A 217 -4.43 -8.57 6.19
CA ARG A 217 -4.02 -7.29 5.59
C ARG A 217 -2.73 -7.42 4.77
N PHE A 218 -2.51 -8.54 4.09
CA PHE A 218 -1.35 -8.79 3.24
C PHE A 218 0.03 -8.69 3.91
N GLY A 219 0.10 -8.91 5.23
CA GLY A 219 1.41 -8.98 5.90
C GLY A 219 2.29 -10.12 5.37
N PRO A 220 3.59 -9.91 5.18
CA PRO A 220 4.50 -10.90 4.59
C PRO A 220 4.79 -12.03 5.58
N LEU A 221 4.29 -13.23 5.30
CA LEU A 221 4.44 -14.40 6.18
C LEU A 221 5.86 -14.96 6.16
N SER A 222 6.62 -14.75 5.08
CA SER A 222 8.04 -15.10 5.05
C SER A 222 8.88 -14.32 6.07
N GLU A 223 8.39 -13.16 6.52
CA GLU A 223 9.02 -12.31 7.54
C GLU A 223 8.46 -12.58 8.95
N GLY A 224 7.60 -13.59 9.07
CA GLY A 224 6.98 -14.00 10.33
C GLY A 224 7.87 -14.87 11.20
N ASP A 225 7.34 -15.21 12.36
CA ASP A 225 7.93 -16.20 13.27
C ASP A 225 7.29 -17.58 13.01
N LEU A 226 8.10 -18.64 13.09
CA LEU A 226 7.66 -20.03 12.97
C LEU A 226 7.77 -20.74 14.33
N GLU A 227 6.62 -21.17 14.86
CA GLU A 227 6.51 -21.93 16.12
C GLU A 227 5.72 -23.22 15.88
N GLY A 228 6.41 -24.37 16.02
CA GLY A 228 5.87 -25.65 15.55
C GLY A 228 5.49 -25.55 14.07
N PHE A 229 4.29 -25.98 13.71
CA PHE A 229 3.73 -25.84 12.35
C PHE A 229 2.96 -24.54 12.12
N ASN A 230 3.10 -23.56 13.01
CA ASN A 230 2.35 -22.31 12.93
C ASN A 230 3.24 -21.16 12.45
N VAL A 231 2.83 -20.50 11.37
CA VAL A 231 3.43 -19.23 10.93
C VAL A 231 2.65 -18.06 11.51
N GLN A 232 3.35 -17.15 12.19
CA GLN A 232 2.78 -15.94 12.76
C GLN A 232 3.14 -14.71 11.92
N CYS A 233 2.12 -14.03 11.42
CA CYS A 233 2.26 -12.81 10.64
C CYS A 233 2.89 -11.68 11.48
N PRO A 234 3.94 -11.01 10.98
CA PRO A 234 4.69 -10.00 11.75
C PRO A 234 3.96 -8.66 11.89
N TRP A 235 2.73 -8.52 11.36
CA TRP A 235 1.98 -7.27 11.43
C TRP A 235 0.99 -7.24 12.59
N HIS A 236 0.10 -8.23 12.65
CA HIS A 236 -0.98 -8.28 13.63
C HIS A 236 -1.08 -9.66 14.31
N ASN A 237 0.01 -10.45 14.25
CA ASN A 237 0.15 -11.74 14.94
C ASN A 237 -0.84 -12.84 14.51
N SER A 238 -1.51 -12.68 13.36
CA SER A 238 -2.35 -13.75 12.81
C SER A 238 -1.54 -15.02 12.59
N GLY A 239 -2.05 -16.14 13.08
CA GLY A 239 -1.41 -17.45 13.03
C GLY A 239 -2.07 -18.35 12.00
N PHE A 240 -1.28 -19.15 11.30
CA PHE A 240 -1.75 -20.14 10.35
C PHE A 240 -0.97 -21.45 10.45
N ASP A 241 -1.66 -22.57 10.39
CA ASP A 241 -1.02 -23.89 10.28
C ASP A 241 -0.49 -24.07 8.85
N VAL A 242 0.83 -24.20 8.67
CA VAL A 242 1.47 -24.23 7.34
C VAL A 242 1.13 -25.47 6.51
N ARG A 243 0.60 -26.52 7.13
CA ARG A 243 0.26 -27.80 6.48
C ARG A 243 -1.11 -27.71 5.83
N THR A 244 -2.04 -27.05 6.52
CA THR A 244 -3.46 -26.98 6.15
C THR A 244 -3.89 -25.61 5.65
N GLY A 245 -3.12 -24.57 5.95
CA GLY A 245 -3.46 -23.17 5.73
C GLY A 245 -4.43 -22.59 6.76
N LYS A 246 -4.98 -23.41 7.66
CA LYS A 246 -6.04 -22.98 8.57
C LYS A 246 -5.59 -21.86 9.50
N VAL A 247 -6.46 -20.87 9.69
CA VAL A 247 -6.27 -19.85 10.73
C VAL A 247 -6.24 -20.53 12.10
N THR A 248 -5.17 -20.32 12.84
CA THR A 248 -5.02 -20.77 14.23
C THR A 248 -5.24 -19.63 15.22
N HIS A 249 -4.92 -18.40 14.83
CA HIS A 249 -5.07 -17.20 15.64
C HIS A 249 -5.45 -15.99 14.77
N GLY A 250 -6.40 -15.20 15.25
CA GLY A 250 -6.85 -13.97 14.57
C GLY A 250 -5.81 -12.85 14.58
N PRO A 251 -6.10 -11.68 14.00
CA PRO A 251 -7.38 -11.24 13.45
C PRO A 251 -7.77 -11.79 12.06
N ALA A 252 -6.90 -12.55 11.39
CA ALA A 252 -7.28 -13.26 10.16
C ALA A 252 -8.52 -14.15 10.38
N LYS A 253 -9.36 -14.25 9.35
CA LYS A 253 -10.58 -15.08 9.36
C LYS A 253 -10.69 -16.00 8.14
N VAL A 254 -9.74 -15.89 7.23
CA VAL A 254 -9.71 -16.63 5.96
C VAL A 254 -8.44 -17.46 5.97
N ASP A 255 -8.56 -18.73 5.65
CA ASP A 255 -7.43 -19.67 5.59
C ASP A 255 -6.47 -19.32 4.44
N LEU A 256 -5.20 -19.70 4.57
CA LEU A 256 -4.21 -19.57 3.51
C LEU A 256 -4.42 -20.63 2.43
N LYS A 257 -4.11 -20.27 1.20
CA LYS A 257 -3.77 -21.23 0.16
C LYS A 257 -2.45 -21.92 0.51
N THR A 258 -2.44 -23.24 0.52
CA THR A 258 -1.23 -24.06 0.57
C THR A 258 -0.91 -24.67 -0.79
N PHE A 259 0.35 -25.02 -0.98
CA PHE A 259 0.86 -25.60 -2.21
C PHE A 259 1.56 -26.91 -1.90
N LYS A 260 1.33 -27.91 -2.75
CA LYS A 260 1.96 -29.22 -2.57
C LYS A 260 3.45 -29.10 -2.88
N VAL A 261 4.29 -29.52 -1.95
CA VAL A 261 5.73 -29.70 -2.15
C VAL A 261 5.98 -31.20 -2.32
N GLU A 262 6.70 -31.59 -3.38
CA GLU A 262 7.08 -32.98 -3.62
C GLU A 262 8.43 -33.08 -4.32
N THR A 263 9.13 -34.20 -4.09
CA THR A 263 10.37 -34.48 -4.78
C THR A 263 10.09 -35.24 -6.07
N ARG A 264 10.52 -34.69 -7.21
CA ARG A 264 10.47 -35.34 -8.53
C ARG A 264 11.86 -35.37 -9.15
N ASP A 265 12.29 -36.53 -9.61
CA ASP A 265 13.62 -36.72 -10.24
C ASP A 265 14.76 -36.14 -9.40
N GLY A 266 14.67 -36.31 -8.07
CA GLY A 266 15.64 -35.80 -7.10
C GLY A 266 15.57 -34.30 -6.84
N LYS A 267 14.62 -33.57 -7.43
CA LYS A 267 14.44 -32.11 -7.26
C LYS A 267 13.19 -31.80 -6.44
N ILE A 268 13.28 -30.83 -5.55
CA ILE A 268 12.11 -30.30 -4.84
C ILE A 268 11.28 -29.49 -5.81
N CYS A 269 10.00 -29.83 -5.95
CA CYS A 269 9.05 -29.17 -6.83
C CYS A 269 7.84 -28.65 -6.04
N ILE A 270 7.32 -27.49 -6.44
CA ILE A 270 6.01 -27.00 -6.00
C ILE A 270 4.98 -27.24 -7.10
N ALA A 271 3.82 -27.79 -6.73
CA ALA A 271 2.65 -27.85 -7.59
C ALA A 271 1.90 -26.51 -7.54
N VAL A 272 1.79 -25.83 -8.68
CA VAL A 272 0.97 -24.63 -8.85
C VAL A 272 -0.13 -24.87 -9.89
N PRO A 273 -1.33 -24.28 -9.71
CA PRO A 273 -2.33 -24.28 -10.77
C PRO A 273 -1.77 -23.61 -12.04
N ARG A 274 -2.18 -24.10 -13.21
CA ARG A 274 -1.79 -23.46 -14.48
C ARG A 274 -2.25 -22.00 -14.49
N ALA A 275 -1.42 -21.12 -15.04
CA ALA A 275 -1.86 -19.76 -15.37
C ALA A 275 -3.03 -19.86 -16.36
N THR A 276 -4.24 -19.50 -15.93
CA THR A 276 -5.31 -19.16 -16.86
C THR A 276 -4.86 -17.89 -17.57
N GLU A 277 -4.67 -17.94 -18.89
CA GLU A 277 -4.57 -16.72 -19.68
C GLU A 277 -5.77 -15.86 -19.31
N LYS A 278 -5.53 -14.69 -18.71
CA LYS A 278 -6.58 -13.69 -18.55
C LYS A 278 -6.95 -13.24 -19.94
N SER A 279 -8.08 -13.74 -20.45
CA SER A 279 -8.77 -13.22 -21.63
C SER A 279 -9.13 -11.75 -21.44
#